data_AF-A0A381ZGD7-F1
#
_entry.id   AF-A0A381ZGD7-F1
#
_cell.length_a   1.000
_cell.length_b   1.000
_cell.length_c   1.000
_cell.angle_alpha   90.00
_cell.angle_beta   90.00
_cell.angle_gamma   90.00
#
_symmetry.space_group_name_H-M   'P 1'
#
loop_
_entity.id
_entity.type
_entity.pdbx_description
1 polymer ?
#
loop_
_entity_poly.entity_id
_entity_poly.type
_entity_poly.pdbx_seq_one_letter_code
_entity_poly.pdbx_strand_id
1 'polypeptide(L)'
;MRINIFFLITIISVSPLFAHSPYGLWYKWRKDRLFLVTTASDPQSYPIGAEIANVLGEVLPKSETLAVRAPTTLDALKLLLSHQFDVALVPMVDLKLAVQGEGEFLEIAPWLNGMVFGKQKPKGEANPLRVILVLGTCALISEEHFSDHRAHILAETLTSKQGKLSIMLSDTHMIRLPIPLHEGTIGFNDGQSLPQLPKGEKSWLR
;
A
#
# COMPACT_ATOMS: atom_id res chain seq x y z
N MET A 1 -56.86 -41.29 25.44
CA MET A 1 -55.48 -41.62 25.86
C MET A 1 -54.62 -41.73 24.61
N ARG A 2 -53.43 -41.11 24.63
CA ARG A 2 -52.38 -41.03 23.60
C ARG A 2 -52.52 -39.95 22.52
N ILE A 3 -51.92 -38.80 22.86
CA ILE A 3 -51.29 -37.82 21.96
C ILE A 3 -50.19 -38.55 21.18
N ASN A 4 -50.02 -38.25 19.88
CA ASN A 4 -48.69 -38.34 19.28
C ASN A 4 -48.47 -37.22 18.27
N ILE A 5 -47.43 -36.46 18.60
CA ILE A 5 -46.88 -35.29 17.93
C ILE A 5 -46.00 -35.78 16.80
N PHE A 6 -46.24 -35.29 15.58
CA PHE A 6 -45.20 -35.18 14.56
C PHE A 6 -45.36 -33.81 13.89
N PHE A 7 -44.78 -32.80 14.52
CA PHE A 7 -44.48 -31.52 13.88
C PHE A 7 -43.31 -31.77 12.93
N LEU A 8 -43.59 -31.88 11.63
CA LEU A 8 -42.56 -31.95 10.60
C LEU A 8 -42.01 -30.53 10.41
N ILE A 9 -40.92 -30.20 11.10
CA ILE A 9 -40.14 -28.99 10.80
C ILE A 9 -39.34 -29.29 9.53
N THR A 10 -39.87 -28.87 8.40
CA THR A 10 -39.12 -28.82 7.14
C THR A 10 -38.07 -27.72 7.28
N ILE A 11 -36.85 -28.08 7.67
CA ILE A 11 -35.70 -27.18 7.57
C ILE A 11 -35.44 -26.99 6.08
N ILE A 12 -35.95 -25.89 5.52
CA ILE A 12 -35.52 -25.42 4.21
C ILE A 12 -34.05 -25.03 4.40
N SER A 13 -33.15 -25.95 4.05
CA SER A 13 -31.73 -25.67 3.92
C SER A 13 -31.58 -24.65 2.79
N VAL A 14 -31.62 -23.36 3.14
CA VAL A 14 -31.20 -22.29 2.22
C VAL A 14 -29.68 -22.42 2.13
N SER A 15 -29.22 -23.16 1.12
CA SER A 15 -27.82 -23.17 0.75
C SER A 15 -27.42 -21.72 0.44
N PRO A 16 -26.42 -21.11 1.13
CA PRO A 16 -25.87 -19.87 0.64
C PRO A 16 -25.05 -20.18 -0.60
N LEU A 17 -25.71 -20.19 -1.76
CA LEU A 17 -25.10 -20.16 -3.09
C LEU A 17 -24.52 -18.75 -3.34
N PHE A 18 -23.65 -18.29 -2.45
CA PHE A 18 -22.78 -17.11 -2.65
C PHE A 18 -21.46 -17.36 -1.90
N ALA A 19 -20.80 -18.47 -2.25
CA ALA A 19 -19.45 -18.81 -1.79
C ALA A 19 -18.36 -18.26 -2.73
N HIS A 20 -18.60 -17.10 -3.33
CA HIS A 20 -17.56 -16.30 -3.96
C HIS A 20 -17.52 -14.96 -3.22
N SER A 21 -16.35 -14.60 -2.69
CA SER A 21 -16.09 -13.24 -2.21
C SER A 21 -16.65 -12.25 -3.25
N PRO A 22 -17.42 -11.22 -2.85
CA PRO A 22 -17.97 -10.28 -3.81
C PRO A 22 -16.86 -9.37 -4.32
N TYR A 23 -16.00 -9.90 -5.20
CA TYR A 23 -14.80 -9.23 -5.71
C TYR A 23 -15.12 -7.85 -6.31
N GLY A 24 -16.31 -7.69 -6.90
CA GLY A 24 -16.80 -6.38 -7.38
C GLY A 24 -17.09 -5.37 -6.25
N LEU A 25 -17.65 -5.82 -5.13
CA LEU A 25 -17.87 -4.97 -3.95
C LEU A 25 -16.53 -4.61 -3.29
N TRP A 26 -15.61 -5.56 -3.20
CA TRP A 26 -14.26 -5.32 -2.70
C TRP A 26 -13.51 -4.29 -3.55
N TYR A 27 -13.51 -4.45 -4.88
CA TYR A 27 -12.81 -3.53 -5.78
C TYR A 27 -13.37 -2.10 -5.69
N LYS A 28 -14.71 -1.97 -5.64
CA LYS A 28 -15.36 -0.66 -5.50
C LYS A 28 -15.08 -0.03 -4.14
N TRP A 29 -15.14 -0.81 -3.07
CA TRP A 29 -14.88 -0.33 -1.70
C TRP A 29 -13.41 0.05 -1.49
N ARG A 30 -12.47 -0.72 -2.04
CA ARG A 30 -11.03 -0.48 -1.95
C ARG A 30 -10.57 0.79 -2.68
N LYS A 31 -11.17 1.07 -3.84
CA LYS A 31 -10.74 2.15 -4.76
C LYS A 31 -10.64 3.54 -4.11
N ASP A 32 -11.47 3.78 -3.10
CA ASP A 32 -11.60 5.08 -2.44
C ASP A 32 -10.71 5.24 -1.20
N ARG A 33 -9.98 4.20 -0.81
CA ARG A 33 -9.20 4.18 0.44
C ARG A 33 -7.71 4.06 0.18
N LEU A 34 -6.90 4.44 1.17
CA LEU A 34 -5.47 4.20 1.20
C LEU A 34 -5.14 2.97 2.05
N PHE A 35 -4.60 1.94 1.41
CA PHE A 35 -4.10 0.77 2.12
C PHE A 35 -2.59 0.78 2.19
N LEU A 36 -2.09 0.86 3.41
CA LEU A 36 -0.69 0.78 3.76
C LEU A 36 -0.39 -0.62 4.29
N VAL A 37 0.53 -1.34 3.64
CA VAL A 37 1.05 -2.60 4.17
C VAL A 37 2.37 -2.37 4.90
N THR A 38 2.50 -2.95 6.08
CA THR A 38 3.71 -3.00 6.90
C THR A 38 4.20 -4.44 6.96
N THR A 39 5.38 -4.67 7.52
CA THR A 39 5.96 -6.01 7.68
C THR A 39 6.10 -6.39 9.15
N ALA A 40 5.91 -7.68 9.47
CA ALA A 40 6.24 -8.21 10.78
C ALA A 40 7.73 -8.54 10.95
N SER A 41 8.49 -8.63 9.85
CA SER A 41 9.94 -8.83 9.87
C SER A 41 10.69 -7.69 10.55
N ASP A 42 10.11 -6.48 10.55
CA ASP A 42 10.66 -5.34 11.27
C ASP A 42 9.71 -4.89 12.41
N PRO A 43 10.16 -4.93 13.67
CA PRO A 43 9.36 -4.48 14.81
C PRO A 43 8.93 -3.01 14.74
N GLN A 44 9.65 -2.15 14.01
CA GLN A 44 9.37 -0.71 13.92
C GLN A 44 8.32 -0.39 12.83
N SER A 45 8.29 -1.17 11.75
CA SER A 45 7.39 -0.98 10.60
C SER A 45 5.91 -0.85 11.00
N TYR A 46 5.37 -1.77 11.82
CA TYR A 46 3.95 -1.72 12.19
C TYR A 46 3.58 -0.50 13.05
N PRO A 47 4.29 -0.18 14.15
CA PRO A 47 4.06 1.06 14.90
C PRO A 47 4.08 2.32 14.05
N ILE A 48 5.07 2.47 13.16
CA ILE A 48 5.17 3.64 12.27
C ILE A 48 3.98 3.67 11.30
N GLY A 49 3.63 2.53 10.70
CA GLY A 49 2.48 2.45 9.78
C GLY A 49 1.16 2.80 10.45
N ALA A 50 0.94 2.36 11.70
CA ALA A 50 -0.23 2.72 12.49
C ALA A 50 -0.26 4.22 12.82
N GLU A 51 0.89 4.82 13.14
CA GLU A 51 1.00 6.25 13.38
C GLU A 51 0.70 7.07 12.12
N ILE A 52 1.24 6.66 10.96
CA ILE A 52 0.90 7.25 9.66
C ILE A 52 -0.61 7.18 9.41
N ALA A 53 -1.22 6.00 9.60
CA ALA A 53 -2.65 5.82 9.40
C ALA A 53 -3.49 6.74 10.32
N ASN A 54 -3.07 6.92 11.57
CA ASN A 54 -3.73 7.84 12.50
C ASN A 54 -3.60 9.30 12.05
N VAL A 55 -2.40 9.76 11.71
CA VAL A 55 -2.18 11.14 11.23
C VAL A 55 -2.99 11.42 9.96
N LEU A 56 -3.02 10.48 9.02
CA LEU A 56 -3.80 10.59 7.80
C LEU A 56 -5.30 10.51 8.07
N GLY A 57 -5.75 9.70 9.03
CA GLY A 57 -7.15 9.65 9.46
C GLY A 57 -7.64 10.99 10.04
N GLU A 58 -6.78 11.70 10.77
CA GLU A 58 -7.10 13.02 11.32
C GLU A 58 -7.11 14.12 10.26
N VAL A 59 -6.13 14.12 9.34
CA VAL A 59 -5.91 15.22 8.39
C VAL A 59 -6.62 15.00 7.05
N LEU A 60 -6.71 13.75 6.62
CA LEU A 60 -7.31 13.30 5.37
C LEU A 60 -8.36 12.21 5.66
N PRO A 61 -9.44 12.50 6.41
CA PRO A 61 -10.39 11.47 6.84
C PRO A 61 -11.03 10.69 5.68
N LYS A 62 -11.15 11.33 4.50
CA LYS A 62 -11.66 10.67 3.27
C LYS A 62 -10.73 9.64 2.66
N SER A 63 -9.45 9.62 3.04
CA SER A 63 -8.51 8.56 2.67
C SER A 63 -8.85 7.23 3.33
N GLU A 64 -9.59 7.25 4.45
CA GLU A 64 -9.97 6.08 5.23
C GLU A 64 -8.77 5.11 5.41
N THR A 65 -7.59 5.70 5.70
CA THR A 65 -6.32 4.99 5.66
C THR A 65 -6.31 3.81 6.63
N LEU A 66 -5.85 2.65 6.17
CA LEU A 66 -5.69 1.45 6.99
C LEU A 66 -4.26 0.92 6.87
N ALA A 67 -3.64 0.67 8.02
CA ALA A 67 -2.39 -0.06 8.13
C ALA A 67 -2.68 -1.55 8.36
N VAL A 68 -2.10 -2.42 7.53
CA VAL A 68 -2.17 -3.87 7.66
C VAL A 68 -0.76 -4.43 7.81
N ARG A 69 -0.61 -5.51 8.57
CA ARG A 69 0.69 -6.16 8.80
C ARG A 69 0.79 -7.46 8.01
N ALA A 70 1.74 -7.52 7.08
CA ALA A 70 2.11 -8.75 6.39
C ALA A 70 3.11 -9.55 7.25
N PRO A 71 3.17 -10.89 7.09
CA PRO A 71 4.12 -11.72 7.84
C PRO A 71 5.58 -11.38 7.54
N THR A 72 5.91 -11.15 6.27
CA THR A 72 7.27 -10.82 5.84
C THR A 72 7.32 -9.59 4.93
N THR A 73 8.52 -9.04 4.73
CA THR A 73 8.74 -7.97 3.75
C THR A 73 8.47 -8.46 2.33
N LEU A 74 8.81 -9.72 2.03
CA LEU A 74 8.47 -10.35 0.76
C LEU A 74 6.95 -10.37 0.52
N ASP A 75 6.15 -10.74 1.52
CA ASP A 75 4.68 -10.72 1.43
C ASP A 75 4.14 -9.30 1.24
N ALA A 76 4.69 -8.31 1.95
CA ALA A 76 4.32 -6.91 1.79
C ALA A 76 4.60 -6.42 0.35
N LEU A 77 5.75 -6.77 -0.21
CA LEU A 77 6.10 -6.43 -1.59
C LEU A 77 5.23 -7.16 -2.61
N LYS A 78 4.90 -8.45 -2.40
CA LYS A 78 3.95 -9.18 -3.26
C LYS A 78 2.57 -8.52 -3.27
N LEU A 79 2.10 -8.10 -2.11
CA LEU A 79 0.82 -7.39 -1.95
C LEU A 79 0.82 -6.05 -2.68
N LEU A 80 1.92 -5.29 -2.61
CA LEU A 80 2.09 -4.04 -3.34
C LEU A 80 2.15 -4.27 -4.86
N LEU A 81 3.03 -5.16 -5.31
CA LEU A 81 3.26 -5.45 -6.74
C LEU A 81 2.08 -6.13 -7.43
N SER A 82 1.18 -6.75 -6.67
CA SER A 82 -0.08 -7.30 -7.18
C SER A 82 -1.25 -6.29 -7.12
N HIS A 83 -0.97 -5.02 -6.80
CA HIS A 83 -1.95 -3.93 -6.67
C HIS A 83 -3.05 -4.20 -5.63
N GLN A 84 -2.78 -5.11 -4.68
CA GLN A 84 -3.67 -5.38 -3.55
C GLN A 84 -3.51 -4.37 -2.43
N PHE A 85 -2.42 -3.59 -2.43
CA PHE A 85 -2.11 -2.48 -1.52
C PHE A 85 -1.58 -1.29 -2.33
N ASP A 86 -1.75 -0.08 -1.81
CA ASP A 86 -1.39 1.15 -2.54
C ASP A 86 0.03 1.60 -2.21
N VAL A 87 0.40 1.45 -0.93
CA VAL A 87 1.73 1.79 -0.41
C VAL A 87 2.21 0.70 0.55
N ALA A 88 3.52 0.54 0.65
CA ALA A 88 4.16 -0.35 1.63
C ALA A 88 5.20 0.41 2.45
N LEU A 89 5.28 0.11 3.74
CA LEU A 89 6.33 0.60 4.63
C LEU A 89 7.28 -0.56 4.94
N VAL A 90 8.46 -0.54 4.33
CA VAL A 90 9.43 -1.64 4.39
C VAL A 90 10.80 -1.16 4.84
N PRO A 91 11.61 -2.01 5.51
CA PRO A 91 12.99 -1.68 5.84
C PRO A 91 13.80 -1.36 4.59
N MET A 92 14.63 -0.32 4.65
CA MET A 92 15.49 0.07 3.53
C MET A 92 16.49 -1.03 3.15
N VAL A 93 16.94 -1.81 4.14
CA VAL A 93 17.83 -2.97 3.93
C VAL A 93 17.17 -4.05 3.09
N ASP A 94 15.93 -4.41 3.41
CA ASP A 94 15.16 -5.40 2.66
C ASP A 94 14.81 -4.90 1.27
N LEU A 95 14.44 -3.62 1.15
CA LEU A 95 14.18 -2.99 -0.14
C LEU A 95 15.41 -3.07 -1.06
N LYS A 96 16.60 -2.83 -0.51
CA LYS A 96 17.85 -2.95 -1.27
C LYS A 96 18.09 -4.40 -1.73
N LEU A 97 17.92 -5.38 -0.85
CA LEU A 97 18.03 -6.80 -1.21
C LEU A 97 17.01 -7.20 -2.29
N ALA A 98 15.79 -6.68 -2.20
CA ALA A 98 14.74 -6.92 -3.18
C ALA A 98 15.11 -6.39 -4.57
N VAL A 99 15.61 -5.15 -4.65
CA VAL A 99 16.07 -4.54 -5.90
C VAL A 99 17.25 -5.30 -6.50
N GLN A 100 18.13 -5.84 -5.66
CA GLN A 100 19.26 -6.67 -6.10
C GLN A 100 18.85 -8.09 -6.49
N GLY A 101 17.61 -8.50 -6.18
CA GLY A 101 17.14 -9.86 -6.39
C GLY A 101 17.90 -10.87 -5.52
N GLU A 102 18.21 -10.51 -4.27
CA GLU A 102 18.98 -11.36 -3.36
C GLU A 102 18.08 -12.05 -2.32
N GLY A 103 18.55 -13.18 -1.77
CA GLY A 103 17.89 -13.89 -0.69
C GLY A 103 16.47 -14.35 -1.04
N GLU A 104 15.52 -14.13 -0.14
CA GLU A 104 14.10 -14.50 -0.35
C GLU A 104 13.42 -13.71 -1.47
N PHE A 105 13.99 -12.56 -1.88
CA PHE A 105 13.39 -11.70 -2.90
C PHE A 105 13.67 -12.15 -4.34
N LEU A 106 14.48 -13.18 -4.54
CA LEU A 106 14.66 -13.82 -5.85
C LEU A 106 13.33 -14.16 -6.53
N GLU A 107 12.31 -14.53 -5.75
CA GLU A 107 10.97 -14.88 -6.24
C GLU A 107 10.27 -13.70 -6.94
N ILE A 108 10.45 -12.48 -6.43
CA ILE A 108 9.82 -11.26 -6.97
C ILE A 108 10.73 -10.47 -7.91
N ALA A 109 12.00 -10.88 -8.07
CA ALA A 109 12.94 -10.25 -8.99
C ALA A 109 12.41 -10.11 -10.42
N PRO A 110 11.66 -11.08 -11.01
CA PRO A 110 11.03 -10.88 -12.31
C PRO A 110 10.07 -9.69 -12.33
N TRP A 111 9.23 -9.54 -11.29
CA TRP A 111 8.23 -8.47 -11.19
C TRP A 111 8.91 -7.11 -11.07
N LEU A 112 10.00 -7.05 -10.30
CA LEU A 112 10.82 -5.85 -10.14
C LEU A 112 11.63 -5.48 -11.41
N ASN A 113 11.88 -6.44 -12.30
CA ASN A 113 12.57 -6.23 -13.57
C ASN A 113 11.59 -6.14 -14.77
N GLY A 114 10.31 -5.91 -14.50
CA GLY A 114 9.29 -5.67 -15.53
C GLY A 114 8.65 -6.93 -16.13
N MET A 115 8.89 -8.13 -15.59
CA MET A 115 8.10 -9.33 -15.92
C MET A 115 6.90 -9.43 -14.99
N VAL A 116 5.71 -9.01 -15.43
CA VAL A 116 4.47 -9.15 -14.66
C VAL A 116 3.61 -10.24 -15.30
N PHE A 117 3.27 -11.27 -14.52
CA PHE A 117 2.40 -12.40 -14.93
C PHE A 117 2.72 -13.01 -16.31
N GLY A 118 4.00 -13.24 -16.60
CA GLY A 118 4.44 -13.87 -17.86
C GLY A 118 4.44 -12.96 -19.09
N LYS A 119 4.11 -11.67 -18.94
CA LYS A 119 4.32 -10.66 -19.98
C LYS A 119 5.57 -9.86 -19.66
N GLN A 120 6.53 -9.86 -20.59
CA GLN A 120 7.67 -8.95 -20.52
C GLN A 120 7.17 -7.53 -20.79
N LYS A 121 7.41 -6.60 -19.85
CA LYS A 121 7.47 -5.17 -20.19
C LYS A 121 8.58 -4.96 -21.23
N PRO A 122 8.45 -3.95 -22.12
CA PRO A 122 9.49 -3.63 -23.08
C PRO A 122 10.83 -3.44 -22.38
N LYS A 123 11.88 -4.03 -22.95
CA LYS A 123 13.24 -4.04 -22.43
C LYS A 123 13.71 -2.60 -22.15
N GLY A 124 13.84 -2.24 -20.88
CA GLY A 124 14.30 -0.90 -20.45
C GLY A 124 13.37 -0.15 -19.48
N GLU A 125 12.17 -0.66 -19.18
CA GLU A 125 11.35 -0.09 -18.11
C GLU A 125 11.99 -0.33 -16.74
N ALA A 126 12.11 0.75 -15.97
CA ALA A 126 12.75 0.76 -14.66
C ALA A 126 11.96 -0.05 -13.62
N ASN A 127 12.61 -0.37 -12.50
CA ASN A 127 11.98 -0.98 -11.33
C ASN A 127 10.63 -0.30 -11.04
N PRO A 128 9.50 -1.03 -10.91
CA PRO A 128 8.17 -0.44 -10.78
C PRO A 128 7.95 0.26 -9.43
N LEU A 129 8.86 0.12 -8.47
CA LEU A 129 8.72 0.73 -7.17
C LEU A 129 9.21 2.19 -7.18
N ARG A 130 8.55 3.02 -6.38
CA ARG A 130 8.91 4.42 -6.14
C ARG A 130 8.90 4.73 -4.65
N VAL A 131 9.93 5.43 -4.15
CA VAL A 131 9.92 5.95 -2.76
C VAL A 131 9.04 7.20 -2.68
N ILE A 132 8.12 7.22 -1.72
CA ILE A 132 7.35 8.42 -1.37
C ILE A 132 8.07 9.19 -0.26
N LEU A 133 8.46 8.51 0.83
CA LEU A 133 9.14 9.10 1.99
C LEU A 133 10.08 8.10 2.65
N VAL A 134 11.06 8.59 3.42
CA VAL A 134 11.92 7.77 4.28
C VAL A 134 11.67 8.14 5.73
N LEU A 135 11.31 7.16 6.54
CA LEU A 135 11.00 7.28 7.97
C LEU A 135 12.03 6.48 8.76
N GLY A 136 13.06 7.17 9.25
CA GLY A 136 14.24 6.53 9.85
C GLY A 136 14.86 5.47 8.93
N THR A 137 14.76 4.20 9.31
CA THR A 137 15.31 3.07 8.54
C THR A 137 14.30 2.44 7.57
N CYS A 138 13.06 2.91 7.55
CA CYS A 138 12.00 2.41 6.68
C CYS A 138 11.76 3.35 5.49
N ALA A 139 11.41 2.77 4.34
CA ALA A 139 10.92 3.48 3.18
C ALA A 139 9.42 3.28 3.05
N LEU A 140 8.66 4.37 2.94
CA LEU A 140 7.29 4.34 2.44
C LEU A 140 7.38 4.35 0.91
N ILE A 141 6.98 3.25 0.29
CA ILE A 141 7.08 3.04 -1.15
C ILE A 141 5.70 2.79 -1.76
N SER A 142 5.62 2.98 -3.07
CA SER A 142 4.45 2.67 -3.90
C SER A 142 4.90 2.00 -5.20
N GLU A 143 3.94 1.51 -5.96
CA GLU A 143 4.16 1.12 -7.36
C GLU A 143 4.00 2.35 -8.27
N GLU A 144 4.64 2.36 -9.43
CA GLU A 144 4.73 3.53 -10.32
C GLU A 144 3.37 4.02 -10.87
N HIS A 145 2.33 3.17 -10.84
CA HIS A 145 0.98 3.54 -11.25
C HIS A 145 0.21 4.26 -10.13
N PHE A 146 0.77 4.34 -8.92
CA PHE A 146 0.21 5.18 -7.88
C PHE A 146 0.19 6.63 -8.35
N SER A 147 -0.92 7.34 -8.13
CA SER A 147 -1.09 8.66 -8.75
C SER A 147 -0.11 9.68 -8.17
N ASP A 148 0.45 10.53 -9.04
CA ASP A 148 1.27 11.68 -8.61
C ASP A 148 0.52 12.61 -7.65
N HIS A 149 -0.78 12.81 -7.88
CA HIS A 149 -1.64 13.60 -7.01
C HIS A 149 -1.64 13.07 -5.56
N ARG A 150 -1.85 11.76 -5.37
CA ARG A 150 -1.86 11.13 -4.04
C ARG A 150 -0.46 11.09 -3.42
N ALA A 151 0.58 10.80 -4.19
CA ALA A 151 1.95 10.82 -3.70
C ALA A 151 2.35 12.22 -3.21
N HIS A 152 1.99 13.26 -3.94
CA HIS A 152 2.19 14.65 -3.54
C HIS A 152 1.46 14.96 -2.23
N ILE A 153 0.18 14.61 -2.11
CA ILE A 153 -0.59 14.80 -0.88
C ILE A 153 0.04 14.05 0.31
N LEU A 154 0.50 12.81 0.10
CA LEU A 154 1.14 12.02 1.17
C LEU A 154 2.45 12.67 1.62
N ALA A 155 3.29 13.06 0.67
CA ALA A 155 4.55 13.74 0.96
C ALA A 155 4.31 15.06 1.71
N GLU A 156 3.41 15.90 1.19
CA GLU A 156 3.05 17.18 1.80
C GLU A 156 2.47 17.01 3.21
N THR A 157 1.48 16.10 3.36
CA THR A 157 0.76 15.92 4.62
C THR A 157 1.68 15.39 5.71
N LEU A 158 2.45 14.35 5.43
CA LEU A 158 3.34 13.74 6.42
C LEU A 158 4.52 14.65 6.77
N THR A 159 5.05 15.39 5.79
CA THR A 159 6.08 16.42 6.05
C THR A 159 5.54 17.55 6.93
N SER A 160 4.36 18.08 6.58
CA SER A 160 3.71 19.16 7.34
C SER A 160 3.26 18.73 8.75
N LYS A 161 3.08 17.43 8.98
CA LYS A 161 2.67 16.84 10.26
C LYS A 161 3.77 16.01 10.92
N GLN A 162 5.03 16.22 10.55
CA GLN A 162 6.18 15.55 11.13
C GLN A 162 6.18 15.59 12.67
N GLY A 163 5.77 16.70 13.29
CA GLY A 163 5.69 16.82 14.76
C GLY A 163 4.67 15.89 15.43
N LYS A 164 3.78 15.24 14.66
CA LYS A 164 2.86 14.20 15.13
C LYS A 164 3.39 12.78 14.92
N LEU A 165 4.51 12.64 14.21
CA LEU A 165 5.18 11.36 13.99
C LEU A 165 6.31 11.21 15.01
N SER A 166 6.40 10.03 15.62
CA SER A 166 7.41 9.65 16.60
C SER A 166 8.76 9.43 15.93
N ILE A 167 8.76 9.21 14.61
CA ILE A 167 9.96 9.01 13.80
C ILE A 167 10.22 10.19 12.86
N MET A 168 11.48 10.59 12.76
CA MET A 168 11.90 11.69 11.90
C MET A 168 11.89 11.26 10.43
N LEU A 169 11.26 12.06 9.58
CA LEU A 169 11.43 11.98 8.13
C LEU A 169 12.87 12.33 7.77
N SER A 170 13.47 11.47 6.97
CA SER A 170 14.84 11.68 6.48
C SER A 170 14.81 12.44 5.16
N ASP A 171 15.78 13.33 4.96
CA ASP A 171 15.94 14.04 3.70
C ASP A 171 16.39 13.06 2.60
N THR A 172 15.52 12.86 1.62
CA THR A 172 15.75 11.97 0.50
C THR A 172 16.87 12.44 -0.43
N HIS A 173 17.27 13.72 -0.39
CA HIS A 173 18.43 14.22 -1.14
C HIS A 173 19.76 13.79 -0.52
N MET A 174 19.75 13.51 0.79
CA MET A 174 20.95 13.14 1.56
C MET A 174 21.14 11.63 1.66
N ILE A 175 20.17 10.83 1.20
CA ILE A 175 20.18 9.37 1.27
C ILE A 175 20.25 8.80 -0.14
N ARG A 176 21.18 7.87 -0.35
CA ARG A 176 21.22 7.06 -1.58
C ARG A 176 20.09 6.04 -1.55
N LEU A 177 19.00 6.35 -2.23
CA LEU A 177 17.84 5.46 -2.34
C LEU A 177 18.14 4.27 -3.28
N PRO A 178 17.63 3.06 -2.97
CA PRO A 178 17.78 1.89 -3.83
C PRO A 178 16.89 1.93 -5.08
N ILE A 179 15.83 2.75 -5.05
CA ILE A 179 14.87 2.98 -6.14
C ILE A 179 14.58 4.49 -6.24
N PRO A 180 14.11 5.00 -7.39
CA PRO A 180 13.82 6.43 -7.55
C PRO A 180 12.67 6.92 -6.66
N LEU A 181 12.63 8.24 -6.42
CA LEU A 181 11.49 8.91 -5.80
C LEU A 181 10.27 8.89 -6.73
N HIS A 182 9.08 8.95 -6.13
CA HIS A 182 7.83 9.11 -6.87
C HIS A 182 7.73 10.51 -7.47
N GLU A 183 7.25 10.63 -8.71
CA GLU A 183 7.14 11.92 -9.42
C GLU A 183 6.28 12.94 -8.64
N GLY A 184 5.12 12.53 -8.13
CA GLY A 184 4.35 13.36 -7.17
C GLY A 184 5.14 13.87 -5.95
N THR A 185 6.02 13.07 -5.36
CA THR A 185 6.91 13.50 -4.26
C THR A 185 7.95 14.50 -4.75
N ILE A 186 8.56 14.25 -5.91
CA ILE A 186 9.53 15.17 -6.53
C ILE A 186 8.86 16.53 -6.75
N GLY A 187 7.65 16.54 -7.33
CA GLY A 187 6.89 17.77 -7.53
C GLY A 187 6.60 18.53 -6.23
N PHE A 188 6.29 17.82 -5.13
CA PHE A 188 6.15 18.45 -3.82
C PHE A 188 7.48 19.06 -3.32
N ASN A 189 8.56 18.29 -3.37
CA ASN A 189 9.88 18.73 -2.92
C ASN A 189 10.39 19.96 -3.71
N ASP A 190 10.06 20.04 -5.00
CA ASP A 190 10.39 21.14 -5.89
C ASP A 190 9.45 22.36 -5.74
N GLY A 191 8.44 22.28 -4.86
CA GLY A 191 7.46 23.35 -4.66
C GLY A 191 6.48 23.53 -5.82
N GLN A 192 6.30 22.51 -6.65
CA GLN A 192 5.33 22.52 -7.74
C GLN A 192 3.91 22.46 -7.18
N SER A 193 2.94 22.94 -7.97
CA SER A 193 1.54 22.85 -7.59
C SER A 193 1.06 21.40 -7.58
N LEU A 194 0.10 21.09 -6.69
CA LEU A 194 -0.56 19.79 -6.62
C LEU A 194 -1.05 19.33 -8.00
N PRO A 195 -0.63 18.15 -8.50
CA PRO A 195 -1.08 17.61 -9.77
C PRO A 195 -2.61 17.48 -9.85
N GLN A 196 -3.19 17.40 -11.05
CA GLN A 196 -4.63 17.17 -11.17
C GLN A 196 -5.02 15.78 -10.68
N LEU A 197 -6.16 15.67 -9.99
CA LEU A 197 -6.70 14.37 -9.57
C LEU A 197 -7.05 13.52 -10.80
N PRO A 198 -6.55 12.28 -10.93
CA PRO A 198 -6.87 11.43 -12.07
C PRO A 198 -8.37 11.15 -12.19
N LYS A 199 -8.84 11.02 -13.44
CA LYS A 199 -10.26 10.81 -13.73
C LYS A 199 -10.74 9.50 -13.11
N GLY A 200 -11.79 9.59 -12.28
CA GLY A 200 -12.41 8.44 -11.64
C GLY A 200 -11.77 8.05 -10.31
N GLU A 201 -10.81 8.83 -9.80
CA GLU A 201 -10.38 8.77 -8.41
C GLU A 201 -11.19 9.73 -7.54
N LYS A 202 -11.32 9.38 -6.26
CA LYS A 202 -11.92 10.23 -5.24
C LYS A 202 -10.85 11.11 -4.60
N SER A 203 -11.16 12.38 -4.42
CA SER A 203 -10.29 13.31 -3.69
C SER A 203 -10.21 12.95 -2.21
N TRP A 204 -9.00 12.97 -1.64
CA TRP A 204 -8.80 12.95 -0.19
C TRP A 204 -8.90 14.34 0.44
N LEU A 205 -8.74 15.38 -0.38
CA LEU A 205 -8.89 16.78 0.02
C LEU A 205 -10.36 17.20 -0.08
N ARG A 206 -10.89 17.75 1.02
CA ARG A 206 -12.27 18.21 1.23
C ARG A 206 -13.32 17.12 1.24
#